data_AF-A0A373DCT1-F1
#
_entry.id   AF-A0A373DCT1-F1
#
_cell.length_a   1.000
_cell.length_b   1.000
_cell.length_c   1.000
_cell.angle_alpha   90.00
_cell.angle_beta   90.00
_cell.angle_gamma   90.00
#
_symmetry.space_group_name_H-M   'P 1'
#
loop_
_entity.id
_entity.type
_entity.pdbx_description
1 polymer ?
#
loop_
_entity_poly.entity_id
_entity_poly.type
_entity_poly.pdbx_seq_one_letter_code
_entity_poly.pdbx_strand_id
1 'polypeptide(L)' 'MRQLEKFKETLAALDDPMEAALYIDKMREAAGYFCKERYPDEVILESDGQFQDISTYGVKRYLESEIDKWEGVE' A
#
# COMPACT_ATOMS: atom_id res chain seq x y z
N MET A 1 0.02 11.45 9.88
CA MET A 1 -0.80 11.53 8.66
C MET A 1 -0.97 10.11 8.22
N ARG A 2 -2.22 9.71 8.00
CA ARG A 2 -2.54 8.35 7.61
C ARG A 2 -2.19 8.12 6.16
N GLN A 3 -1.90 6.88 5.81
CA GLN A 3 -1.69 6.49 4.42
C GLN A 3 -2.89 6.89 3.52
N LEU A 4 -4.12 6.79 4.03
CA LEU A 4 -5.33 7.23 3.32
C LEU A 4 -5.33 8.72 2.95
N GLU A 5 -4.83 9.58 3.83
CA GLU A 5 -4.80 11.03 3.61
C GLU A 5 -3.80 11.35 2.47
N LYS A 6 -2.58 10.82 2.58
CA LYS A 6 -1.56 10.94 1.53
C LYS A 6 -2.01 10.35 0.19
N PHE A 7 -2.69 9.20 0.22
CA PHE A 7 -3.23 8.56 -0.98
C PHE A 7 -4.21 9.47 -1.71
N LYS A 8 -5.17 10.07 -0.98
CA LYS A 8 -6.15 11.01 -1.54
C LYS A 8 -5.49 12.27 -2.09
N GLU A 9 -4.56 12.86 -1.34
CA GLU A 9 -3.83 14.07 -1.76
C GLU A 9 -3.02 13.82 -3.03
N THR A 10 -2.30 12.70 -3.09
CA THR A 10 -1.49 12.33 -4.25
C THR A 10 -2.38 12.07 -5.46
N LEU A 11 -3.42 11.25 -5.30
CA LEU A 11 -4.31 10.88 -6.41
C LEU A 11 -5.03 12.11 -7.00
N ALA A 12 -5.42 13.08 -6.17
CA ALA A 12 -6.06 14.31 -6.62
C ALA A 12 -5.12 15.24 -7.40
N ALA A 13 -3.81 15.09 -7.23
CA ALA A 13 -2.79 15.89 -7.91
C ALA A 13 -2.36 15.30 -9.27
N LEU A 14 -2.73 14.06 -9.58
CA LEU A 14 -2.42 13.40 -10.84
C LEU A 14 -3.45 13.80 -11.91
N ASP A 15 -3.00 14.20 -13.09
CA ASP A 15 -3.83 14.62 -14.21
C ASP A 15 -3.86 13.59 -15.36
N ASP A 16 -2.97 12.60 -15.33
CA ASP A 16 -2.90 11.51 -16.29
C ASP A 16 -3.48 10.19 -15.72
N PRO A 17 -4.43 9.54 -16.42
CA PRO A 17 -5.01 8.27 -15.97
C PRO A 17 -4.02 7.12 -15.79
N MET A 18 -2.94 7.07 -16.58
CA MET A 18 -1.92 6.03 -16.48
C MET A 18 -1.05 6.25 -15.23
N GLU A 19 -0.74 7.49 -14.88
CA GLU A 19 -0.09 7.81 -13.60
C GLU A 19 -0.96 7.42 -12.40
N ALA A 20 -2.25 7.72 -12.45
CA ALA A 20 -3.20 7.33 -11.42
C ALA A 20 -3.29 5.79 -11.25
N ALA A 21 -3.37 5.06 -12.35
CA ALA A 21 -3.38 3.59 -12.33
C ALA A 21 -2.09 3.03 -11.72
N LEU A 22 -0.93 3.52 -12.16
CA LEU A 22 0.37 3.10 -11.62
C LEU A 22 0.50 3.40 -10.13
N TYR A 23 -0.02 4.54 -9.66
CA TYR A 23 0.01 4.89 -8.25
C TYR A 23 -0.87 3.96 -7.40
N ILE A 24 -2.05 3.58 -7.90
CA ILE A 24 -2.94 2.61 -7.25
C ILE A 24 -2.26 1.24 -7.14
N ASP A 25 -1.60 0.78 -8.21
CA ASP A 25 -0.88 -0.49 -8.20
C ASP A 25 0.27 -0.49 -7.17
N LYS A 26 1.07 0.58 -7.13
CA LYS A 26 2.15 0.74 -6.14
C LYS A 26 1.62 0.79 -4.71
N MET A 27 0.49 1.45 -4.48
CA MET A 27 -0.16 1.48 -3.16
C MET A 27 -0.57 0.07 -2.71
N ARG A 28 -1.12 -0.72 -3.63
CA ARG A 28 -1.54 -2.09 -3.37
C ARG A 28 -0.34 -3.02 -3.09
N GLU A 29 0.76 -2.86 -3.81
CA GLU A 29 2.01 -3.56 -3.53
C GLU A 29 2.58 -3.19 -2.14
N ALA A 30 2.61 -1.89 -1.81
CA ALA A 30 3.04 -1.40 -0.50
C ALA A 30 2.17 -1.94 0.65
N ALA A 31 0.85 -2.02 0.44
CA ALA A 31 -0.06 -2.66 1.38
C ALA A 31 0.27 -4.15 1.54
N GLY A 32 0.59 -4.84 0.44
CA GLY A 32 1.10 -6.21 0.43
C GLY A 32 2.28 -6.42 1.35
N TYR A 33 3.34 -5.61 1.20
CA TYR A 33 4.51 -5.68 2.06
C TYR A 33 4.20 -5.36 3.53
N PHE A 34 3.37 -4.34 3.79
CA PHE A 34 2.96 -3.99 5.15
C PHE A 34 2.21 -5.14 5.85
N CYS A 35 1.29 -5.79 5.13
CA CYS A 35 0.50 -6.89 5.66
C CYS A 35 1.29 -8.19 5.75
N LYS A 36 2.30 -8.44 4.91
CA LYS A 36 3.08 -9.68 4.93
C LYS A 36 3.64 -10.03 6.32
N GLU A 37 4.02 -9.03 7.11
CA GLU A 37 4.55 -9.22 8.47
C GLU A 37 3.50 -9.06 9.58
N ARG A 38 2.47 -8.22 9.36
CA ARG A 38 1.52 -7.80 10.41
C ARG A 38 0.16 -8.51 10.34
N TYR A 39 -0.27 -8.85 9.12
CA TYR A 39 -1.56 -9.42 8.77
C TYR A 39 -1.37 -10.42 7.61
N PRO A 40 -0.57 -11.49 7.80
CA PRO A 40 -0.17 -12.40 6.72
C PRO A 40 -1.35 -13.14 6.09
N ASP A 41 -2.45 -13.29 6.84
CA ASP A 41 -3.74 -13.84 6.40
C ASP A 41 -4.44 -12.99 5.32
N GLU A 42 -4.07 -11.70 5.21
CA GLU A 42 -4.61 -10.79 4.21
C GLU A 42 -3.81 -10.83 2.89
N VAL A 43 -2.68 -11.53 2.85
CA VAL A 43 -1.76 -11.57 1.70
C VAL A 43 -1.85 -12.91 0.99
N ILE A 44 -2.02 -12.86 -0.32
CA ILE A 44 -1.95 -14.03 -1.21
C ILE A 44 -0.55 -14.08 -1.80
N LEU A 45 0.13 -15.21 -1.62
CA LEU A 45 1.46 -15.46 -2.14
C LEU A 45 1.41 -16.55 -3.21
N GLU A 46 2.26 -16.41 -4.22
CA GLU A 46 2.55 -17.49 -5.16
C GLU A 46 3.24 -18.65 -4.45
N SER A 47 3.30 -19.81 -5.11
CA SER A 47 3.93 -21.02 -4.56
C SER A 47 5.42 -20.87 -4.21
N ASP A 48 6.10 -19.89 -4.79
CA ASP A 48 7.51 -19.55 -4.53
C ASP A 48 7.68 -18.46 -3.44
N GLY A 49 6.58 -18.01 -2.83
CA GLY A 49 6.56 -17.00 -1.77
C GLY A 49 6.57 -15.55 -2.27
N GLN A 50 6.47 -15.32 -3.58
CA GLN A 50 6.29 -13.98 -4.15
C GLN A 50 4.91 -13.43 -3.86
N PHE A 51 4.81 -12.10 -3.74
CA PHE A 51 3.53 -11.41 -3.56
C PHE A 51 2.68 -11.56 -4.82
N GLN A 52 1.48 -12.12 -4.67
CA GLN A 52 0.49 -12.22 -5.75
C GLN A 52 -0.58 -11.13 -5.60
N ASP A 53 -1.19 -11.04 -4.42
CA ASP A 53 -2.35 -10.20 -4.17
C ASP A 53 -2.50 -9.88 -2.67
N ILE A 54 -3.38 -8.94 -2.35
CA ILE A 54 -3.81 -8.57 -1.01
C ILE A 54 -5.33 -8.39 -0.98
N SER A 55 -5.96 -8.84 0.10
CA SER A 55 -7.39 -8.65 0.34
C SER A 55 -7.76 -7.17 0.49
N THR A 56 -9.03 -6.84 0.27
CA THR A 56 -9.56 -5.50 0.56
C THR A 56 -9.39 -5.10 2.03
N TYR A 57 -9.46 -6.06 2.96
CA TYR A 57 -9.22 -5.79 4.38
C TYR A 57 -7.75 -5.46 4.65
N GLY A 58 -6.81 -6.14 3.99
CA GLY A 58 -5.39 -5.80 4.04
C GLY A 58 -5.10 -4.38 3.54
N VAL A 59 -5.69 -4.00 2.39
CA VAL A 59 -5.59 -2.62 1.87
C VAL A 59 -6.17 -1.61 2.86
N LYS A 60 -7.32 -1.90 3.47
CA LYS A 60 -7.91 -1.04 4.52
C LYS A 60 -6.96 -0.88 5.71
N ARG A 61 -6.36 -1.98 6.22
CA ARG A 61 -5.40 -1.96 7.33
C ARG A 61 -4.20 -1.05 7.01
N TYR A 62 -3.67 -1.15 5.79
CA TYR A 62 -2.59 -0.29 5.33
C TYR A 62 -3.03 1.19 5.25
N LEU A 63 -4.16 1.50 4.62
CA LEU A 63 -4.65 2.87 4.47
C LEU A 63 -4.97 3.55 5.81
N GLU A 64 -5.41 2.77 6.81
CA GLU A 64 -5.66 3.26 8.18
C GLU A 64 -4.38 3.39 9.02
N SER A 65 -3.25 2.85 8.56
CA SER A 65 -1.97 2.96 9.26
C SER A 65 -1.39 4.37 9.16
N GLU A 66 -0.62 4.75 10.19
CA GLU A 66 0.18 5.97 10.11
C GLU A 66 1.28 5.79 9.08
N ILE A 67 1.62 6.88 8.37
CA ILE A 67 2.84 6.89 7.56
C ILE A 67 4.00 6.72 8.52
N ASP A 68 4.72 5.60 8.40
CA ASP A 68 5.99 5.41 9.09
C ASP A 68 6.91 6.56 8.67
N LYS A 69 7.11 7.51 9.59
CA LYS A 69 8.18 8.49 9.46
C LYS A 69 9.46 7.71 9.68
N TRP A 70 10.09 7.28 8.60
CA TRP A 70 11.48 6.90 8.66
C TRP A 70 12.27 8.19 8.99
N GLU A 71 12.50 8.44 10.27
CA GLU A 71 13.52 9.40 10.71
C GLU A 71 14.88 8.74 10.42
N GLY A 72 15.29 8.82 9.15
CA GLY A 72 16.64 8.49 8.74
C GLY A 72 17.59 9.38 9.51
N VAL A 73 18.43 8.75 10.32
CA VAL A 73 19.61 9.31 10.98
C VAL A 73 20.41 10.12 9.96
N GLU A 74 20.60 11.42 10.25
CA GLU A 74 21.61 12.30 9.61
C GLU A 74 23.04 11.82 9.88
#